data_AF-A0AAN9B0M3-F1
#
_entry.id   AF-A0AAN9B0M3-F1
#
_cell.length_a   1.000
_cell.length_b   1.000
_cell.length_c   1.000
_cell.angle_alpha   90.00
_cell.angle_beta   90.00
_cell.angle_gamma   90.00
#
_symmetry.space_group_name_H-M   'P 1'
#
loop_
_entity.id
_entity.type
_entity.pdbx_description
1 polymer ?
#
loop_
_entity_poly.entity_id
_entity_poly.type
_entity_poly.pdbx_seq_one_letter_code
_entity_poly.pdbx_strand_id
1 'polypeptide(L)'
;MFASSTQLKCWTFSGETELKQLRIESNQNVIKAHGRNVQEEDWASYFLTYEEERLLLRQYEIILKEFCNKFQPPFPKCILGTSLAFFRRFWVNNSPMDYHPKDIMLTVVYLSCKVEEFYVPIGQFVSNLKGNREKFADTILTFELLLMSKLRYHLTVHNPFRAMEGLLIDIKTRFKELENPERLRKNAEEYIDRCLLSDIVLILSPSRIGLSGILYSAGKEGINMDRYVTEVLMTGLEDVLRCIYPAEKNQTHAETGQGPEQRAGGTDSEKAGEMSQPGEQFRQ
;
A
#
# COMPACT_ATOMS: atom_id res chain seq x y z
N MET A 1 0.31 18.00 -3.88
CA MET A 1 -0.67 16.89 -4.06
C MET A 1 0.05 15.69 -4.65
N PHE A 2 -0.39 14.46 -4.36
CA PHE A 2 0.32 13.24 -4.81
C PHE A 2 0.42 13.12 -6.34
N ALA A 3 -0.64 13.47 -7.07
CA ALA A 3 -0.70 13.35 -8.53
C ALA A 3 0.39 14.14 -9.30
N SER A 4 0.90 15.23 -8.72
CA SER A 4 1.98 16.04 -9.30
C SER A 4 3.33 15.83 -8.60
N SER A 5 3.40 14.92 -7.64
CA SER A 5 4.56 14.74 -6.75
C SER A 5 5.73 14.02 -7.42
N THR A 6 6.93 14.26 -6.90
CA THR A 6 8.13 13.48 -7.25
C THR A 6 8.01 12.02 -6.79
N GLN A 7 7.22 11.74 -5.76
CA GLN A 7 6.96 10.37 -5.33
C GLN A 7 6.26 9.55 -6.42
N LEU A 8 5.24 10.10 -7.08
CA LEU A 8 4.56 9.42 -8.19
C LEU A 8 5.50 9.25 -9.39
N LYS A 9 6.26 10.31 -9.73
CA LYS A 9 7.09 10.32 -10.94
C LYS A 9 8.38 9.49 -10.84
N CYS A 10 8.96 9.39 -9.65
CA CYS A 10 10.32 8.85 -9.48
C CYS A 10 10.41 7.71 -8.47
N TRP A 11 9.39 7.49 -7.64
CA TRP A 11 9.42 6.51 -6.55
C TRP A 11 8.14 5.66 -6.48
N THR A 12 7.39 5.59 -7.58
CA THR A 12 6.27 4.68 -7.76
C THR A 12 6.58 3.82 -8.99
N PHE A 13 6.84 2.55 -8.76
CA PHE A 13 7.23 1.57 -9.76
C PHE A 13 6.01 0.78 -10.23
N SER A 14 6.13 0.15 -11.39
CA SER A 14 5.04 -0.55 -12.07
C SER A 14 4.62 -1.82 -11.33
N GLY A 15 5.54 -2.44 -10.60
CA GLY A 15 5.28 -3.65 -9.82
C GLY A 15 6.52 -4.20 -9.11
N GLU A 16 6.35 -5.34 -8.45
CA GLU A 16 7.41 -6.00 -7.67
C GLU A 16 8.58 -6.48 -8.53
N THR A 17 8.33 -6.89 -9.78
CA THR A 17 9.36 -7.35 -10.72
C THR A 17 10.38 -6.27 -11.02
N GLU A 18 9.93 -5.03 -11.25
CA GLU A 18 10.80 -3.87 -11.52
C GLU A 18 11.69 -3.58 -10.31
N LEU A 19 11.12 -3.56 -9.10
CA LEU A 19 11.87 -3.36 -7.86
C LEU A 19 12.90 -4.46 -7.61
N LYS A 20 12.53 -5.72 -7.87
CA LYS A 20 13.44 -6.86 -7.73
C LYS A 20 14.62 -6.72 -8.68
N GLN A 21 14.35 -6.34 -9.94
CA GLN A 21 15.39 -6.16 -10.95
C GLN A 21 16.38 -5.05 -10.57
N LEU A 22 15.89 -3.88 -10.17
CA LEU A 22 16.75 -2.75 -9.74
C LEU A 22 17.68 -3.14 -8.58
N ARG A 23 17.16 -3.90 -7.62
CA ARG A 23 17.94 -4.36 -6.46
C ARG A 23 18.98 -5.41 -6.84
N ILE A 24 18.64 -6.36 -7.72
CA ILE A 24 19.58 -7.35 -8.26
C ILE A 24 20.70 -6.63 -9.02
N GLU A 25 20.37 -5.65 -9.86
CA GLU A 25 21.34 -4.84 -10.58
C GLU A 25 22.25 -4.07 -9.64
N SER A 26 21.70 -3.45 -8.59
CA SER A 26 22.46 -2.76 -7.55
C SER A 26 23.46 -3.71 -6.87
N ASN A 27 23.02 -4.89 -6.43
CA ASN A 27 23.87 -5.90 -5.82
C ASN A 27 25.00 -6.34 -6.77
N GLN A 28 24.67 -6.67 -8.01
CA GLN A 28 25.65 -7.07 -9.03
C GLN A 28 26.67 -5.97 -9.34
N ASN A 29 26.24 -4.71 -9.39
CA ASN A 29 27.15 -3.59 -9.63
C ASN A 29 28.18 -3.43 -8.51
N VAL A 30 27.76 -3.65 -7.26
CA VAL A 30 28.64 -3.58 -6.08
C VAL A 30 29.59 -4.77 -6.04
N ILE A 31 29.12 -5.98 -6.34
CA ILE A 31 29.98 -7.16 -6.49
C ILE A 31 31.03 -6.94 -7.58
N LYS A 32 30.63 -6.41 -8.75
CA LYS A 32 31.58 -6.11 -9.84
C LYS A 32 32.59 -5.01 -9.48
N ALA A 33 32.19 -4.04 -8.66
CA ALA A 33 33.06 -2.95 -8.23
C ALA A 33 34.12 -3.43 -7.23
N HIS A 34 33.72 -4.21 -6.23
CA HIS A 34 34.61 -4.69 -5.16
C HIS A 34 35.29 -6.03 -5.47
N GLY A 35 34.71 -6.85 -6.34
CA GLY A 35 35.19 -8.16 -6.74
C GLY A 35 36.34 -8.17 -7.74
N ARG A 36 36.86 -7.00 -8.16
CA ARG A 36 37.97 -6.90 -9.13
C ARG A 36 39.24 -7.65 -8.71
N ASN A 37 39.44 -7.85 -7.41
CA ASN A 37 40.62 -8.48 -6.83
C ASN A 37 40.33 -9.85 -6.19
N VAL A 38 39.11 -10.38 -6.32
CA VAL A 38 38.67 -11.62 -5.68
C VAL A 38 38.35 -12.65 -6.76
N GLN A 39 38.87 -13.88 -6.63
CA GLN A 39 38.55 -14.98 -7.54
C GLN A 39 37.06 -15.33 -7.44
N GLU A 40 36.43 -15.68 -8.56
CA GLU A 40 34.98 -15.96 -8.62
C GLU A 40 34.55 -17.08 -7.67
N GLU A 41 35.45 -18.04 -7.39
CA GLU A 41 35.23 -19.16 -6.48
C GLU A 41 34.99 -18.71 -5.03
N ASP A 42 35.56 -17.58 -4.62
CA ASP A 42 35.45 -17.05 -3.25
C ASP A 42 34.28 -16.07 -3.09
N TRP A 43 33.63 -15.64 -4.18
CA TRP A 43 32.60 -14.58 -4.15
C TRP A 43 31.45 -14.90 -3.20
N ALA A 44 31.04 -16.17 -3.14
CA ALA A 44 29.98 -16.63 -2.27
C ALA A 44 30.30 -16.48 -0.77
N SER A 45 31.59 -16.37 -0.40
CA SER A 45 32.02 -16.19 0.99
C SER A 45 32.19 -14.71 1.39
N TYR A 46 32.48 -13.84 0.43
CA TYR A 46 32.77 -12.42 0.66
C TYR A 46 31.57 -11.50 0.40
N PHE A 47 30.68 -11.85 -0.52
CA PHE A 47 29.59 -10.99 -0.95
C PHE A 47 28.24 -11.57 -0.57
N LEU A 48 27.31 -10.66 -0.23
CA LEU A 48 25.93 -11.02 0.04
C LEU A 48 25.18 -11.24 -1.26
N THR A 49 24.39 -12.30 -1.30
CA THR A 49 23.38 -12.50 -2.33
C THR A 49 22.23 -11.49 -2.14
N TYR A 50 21.48 -11.23 -3.21
CA TYR A 50 20.27 -10.39 -3.14
C TYR A 50 19.30 -10.82 -2.03
N GLU A 51 19.07 -12.12 -1.83
CA GLU A 51 18.12 -12.61 -0.82
C GLU A 51 18.64 -12.36 0.61
N GLU A 52 19.95 -12.48 0.83
CA GLU A 52 20.58 -12.17 2.12
C GLU A 52 20.52 -10.67 2.42
N GLU A 53 20.79 -9.81 1.42
CA GLU A 53 20.61 -8.37 1.56
C GLU A 53 19.15 -8.03 1.93
N ARG A 54 18.17 -8.65 1.25
CA ARG A 54 16.74 -8.45 1.55
C ARG A 54 16.39 -8.88 2.97
N LEU A 55 16.90 -10.03 3.42
CA LEU A 55 16.66 -10.53 4.78
C LEU A 55 17.23 -9.56 5.82
N LEU A 56 18.48 -9.12 5.61
CA LEU A 56 19.15 -8.16 6.48
C LEU A 56 18.37 -6.85 6.57
N LEU A 57 18.00 -6.27 5.41
CA LEU A 57 17.28 -5.00 5.35
C LEU A 57 15.89 -5.11 5.98
N ARG A 58 15.19 -6.22 5.78
CA ARG A 58 13.88 -6.47 6.42
C ARG A 58 14.00 -6.51 7.95
N GLN A 59 15.07 -7.09 8.49
CA GLN A 59 15.32 -7.05 9.92
C GLN A 59 15.53 -5.62 10.42
N TYR A 60 16.27 -4.80 9.68
CA TYR A 60 16.47 -3.39 10.02
C TYR A 60 15.19 -2.54 9.89
N GLU A 61 14.27 -2.86 8.98
CA GLU A 61 12.95 -2.21 8.92
C GLU A 61 12.14 -2.45 10.21
N ILE A 62 12.20 -3.67 10.77
CA ILE A 62 11.54 -4.01 12.04
C ILE A 62 12.20 -3.25 13.20
N ILE A 63 13.54 -3.23 13.24
CA ILE A 63 14.31 -2.49 14.26
C ILE A 63 14.01 -0.98 14.18
N LEU A 64 13.91 -0.42 12.97
CA LEU A 64 13.53 0.98 12.73
C LEU A 64 12.15 1.26 13.32
N LYS A 65 11.16 0.41 13.01
CA LYS A 65 9.80 0.55 13.55
C LYS A 65 9.80 0.52 15.08
N GLU A 66 10.51 -0.43 15.68
CA GLU A 66 10.63 -0.50 17.14
C GLU A 66 11.32 0.72 17.75
N PHE A 67 12.36 1.23 17.10
CA PHE A 67 13.07 2.43 17.51
C PHE A 67 12.12 3.63 17.53
N CYS A 68 11.37 3.85 16.44
CA CYS A 68 10.40 4.93 16.37
C CYS A 68 9.29 4.81 17.44
N ASN A 69 8.81 3.59 17.71
CA ASN A 69 7.76 3.35 18.71
C ASN A 69 8.24 3.59 20.15
N LYS A 70 9.53 3.35 20.43
CA LYS A 70 10.13 3.52 21.76
C LYS A 70 10.74 4.92 21.97
N PHE A 71 10.81 5.73 20.91
CA PHE A 71 11.48 7.03 20.94
C PHE A 71 10.78 8.02 21.87
N GLN A 72 11.57 8.82 22.59
CA GLN A 72 11.09 9.91 23.45
C GLN A 72 11.71 11.23 23.01
N PRO A 73 10.89 12.28 22.73
CA PRO A 73 9.42 12.37 22.82
C PRO A 73 8.68 11.49 21.79
N PRO A 74 7.41 11.11 22.03
CA PRO A 74 6.69 10.19 21.15
C PRO A 74 6.57 10.76 19.73
N PHE A 75 6.97 9.96 18.74
CA PHE A 75 6.90 10.35 17.35
C PHE A 75 5.46 10.32 16.81
N PRO A 76 5.05 11.34 16.03
CA PRO A 76 3.91 11.23 15.13
C PRO A 76 4.05 10.06 14.15
N LYS A 77 2.93 9.42 13.79
CA LYS A 77 2.90 8.27 12.86
C LYS A 77 3.49 8.60 11.48
N CYS A 78 3.41 9.85 11.03
CA CYS A 78 4.01 10.28 9.76
C CYS A 78 5.53 10.13 9.74
N ILE A 79 6.23 10.32 10.86
CA ILE A 79 7.68 10.15 10.95
C ILE A 79 8.07 8.71 10.64
N LEU A 80 7.36 7.73 11.20
CA LEU A 80 7.61 6.31 10.91
C LEU A 80 7.41 6.00 9.42
N GLY A 81 6.30 6.47 8.84
CA GLY A 81 6.01 6.26 7.41
C GLY A 81 7.07 6.90 6.50
N THR A 82 7.48 8.13 6.79
CA THR A 82 8.53 8.84 6.06
C THR A 82 9.90 8.18 6.22
N SER A 83 10.24 7.71 7.43
CA SER A 83 11.49 7.01 7.71
C SER A 83 11.58 5.69 6.94
N LEU A 84 10.50 4.89 6.94
CA LEU A 84 10.44 3.64 6.18
C LEU A 84 10.46 3.91 4.66
N ALA A 85 9.80 4.97 4.19
CA ALA A 85 9.85 5.36 2.79
C ALA A 85 11.28 5.73 2.37
N PHE A 86 11.99 6.55 3.14
CA PHE A 86 13.40 6.89 2.87
C PHE A 86 14.31 5.67 2.93
N PHE A 87 14.14 4.80 3.93
CA PHE A 87 14.91 3.56 4.04
C PHE A 87 14.73 2.70 2.79
N ARG A 88 13.49 2.45 2.37
CA ARG A 88 13.21 1.64 1.17
C ARG A 88 13.78 2.29 -0.09
N ARG A 89 13.55 3.60 -0.29
CA ARG A 89 14.05 4.36 -1.45
C ARG A 89 15.57 4.28 -1.56
N PHE A 90 16.29 4.39 -0.44
CA PHE A 90 17.74 4.27 -0.40
C PHE A 90 18.19 2.89 -0.89
N TRP A 91 17.60 1.81 -0.40
CA TRP A 91 18.00 0.44 -0.76
C TRP A 91 17.43 -0.08 -2.09
N VAL A 92 16.75 0.75 -2.89
CA VAL A 92 16.42 0.35 -4.28
C VAL A 92 17.69 0.30 -5.13
N ASN A 93 18.59 1.28 -4.96
CA ASN A 93 19.75 1.49 -5.82
C ASN A 93 21.09 1.49 -5.05
N ASN A 94 21.12 0.97 -3.83
CA ASN A 94 22.34 0.86 -3.01
C ASN A 94 22.37 -0.51 -2.33
N SER A 95 23.57 -0.99 -2.00
CA SER A 95 23.79 -2.26 -1.30
C SER A 95 24.24 -2.06 0.15
N PRO A 96 23.79 -2.90 1.11
CA PRO A 96 24.28 -2.90 2.48
C PRO A 96 25.77 -3.25 2.60
N MET A 97 26.41 -3.74 1.53
CA MET A 97 27.86 -3.96 1.49
C MET A 97 28.65 -2.65 1.43
N ASP A 98 28.08 -1.59 0.83
CA ASP A 98 28.70 -0.26 0.79
C ASP A 98 28.39 0.57 2.04
N TYR A 99 27.18 0.45 2.57
CA TYR A 99 26.68 1.26 3.68
C TYR A 99 26.06 0.36 4.75
N HIS A 100 26.51 0.50 5.99
CA HIS A 100 25.96 -0.32 7.06
C HIS A 100 24.50 0.09 7.37
N PRO A 101 23.52 -0.84 7.36
CA PRO A 101 22.10 -0.49 7.49
C PRO A 101 21.74 0.23 8.79
N LYS A 102 22.46 -0.04 9.87
CA LYS A 102 22.26 0.65 11.16
C LYS A 102 22.49 2.16 11.06
N ASP A 103 23.53 2.58 10.33
CA ASP A 103 23.92 3.99 10.25
C ASP A 103 22.94 4.75 9.36
N ILE A 104 22.55 4.14 8.24
CA ILE A 104 21.51 4.65 7.35
C ILE A 104 20.16 4.70 8.09
N MET A 105 19.80 3.67 8.86
CA MET A 105 18.57 3.62 9.65
C MET A 105 18.45 4.82 10.61
N LEU A 106 19.50 5.13 11.36
CA LEU A 106 19.49 6.27 12.28
C LEU A 106 19.40 7.59 11.51
N THR A 107 20.11 7.69 10.40
CA THR A 107 20.13 8.89 9.55
C THR A 107 18.76 9.15 8.90
N VAL A 108 18.08 8.11 8.39
CA VAL A 108 16.73 8.27 7.78
C VAL A 108 15.70 8.72 8.81
N VAL A 109 15.77 8.22 10.05
CA VAL A 109 14.82 8.63 11.10
C VAL A 109 15.09 10.08 11.51
N TYR A 110 16.37 10.45 11.68
CA TYR A 110 16.73 11.84 11.99
C TYR A 110 16.33 12.82 10.88
N LEU A 111 16.61 12.47 9.62
CA LEU A 111 16.19 13.27 8.45
C LEU A 111 14.66 13.38 8.37
N SER A 112 13.94 12.30 8.67
CA SER A 112 12.46 12.32 8.68
C SER A 112 11.90 13.26 9.74
N CYS A 113 12.55 13.38 10.90
CA CYS A 113 12.16 14.37 11.91
C CYS A 113 12.27 15.80 11.35
N LYS A 114 13.34 16.11 10.63
CA LYS A 114 13.50 17.44 9.99
C LYS A 114 12.46 17.69 8.89
N VAL A 115 12.19 16.68 8.05
CA VAL A 115 11.25 16.80 6.92
C VAL A 115 9.80 16.93 7.39
N GLU A 116 9.41 16.22 8.44
CA GLU A 116 8.07 16.27 9.04
C GLU A 116 7.94 17.39 10.10
N GLU A 117 8.90 18.32 10.15
CA GLU A 117 8.91 19.48 11.05
C GLU A 117 8.83 19.11 12.55
N PHE A 118 9.29 17.92 12.90
CA PHE A 118 9.40 17.46 14.27
C PHE A 118 10.78 17.80 14.85
N TYR A 119 10.84 18.92 15.56
CA TYR A 119 12.10 19.42 16.11
C TYR A 119 12.65 18.50 17.21
N VAL A 120 13.79 17.87 16.94
CA VAL A 120 14.59 17.14 17.93
C VAL A 120 16.07 17.49 17.73
N PRO A 121 16.74 18.10 18.72
CA PRO A 121 18.18 18.31 18.69
C PRO A 121 18.94 16.99 18.56
N ILE A 122 20.06 16.97 17.82
CA ILE A 122 20.84 15.73 17.62
C ILE A 122 21.27 15.08 18.95
N GLY A 123 21.64 15.89 19.96
CA GLY A 123 21.97 15.41 21.30
C GLY A 123 20.82 14.68 21.99
N GLN A 124 19.59 15.17 21.84
CA GLN A 124 18.40 14.50 22.35
C GLN A 124 18.07 13.24 21.53
N PHE A 125 18.26 13.28 20.22
CA PHE A 125 18.08 12.12 19.36
C PHE A 125 18.98 10.96 19.78
N VAL A 126 20.29 11.19 19.90
CA VAL A 126 21.24 10.15 20.31
C VAL A 126 21.12 9.75 21.78
N SER A 127 20.45 10.56 22.60
CA SER A 127 20.16 10.20 24.00
C SER A 127 19.27 8.95 24.12
N ASN A 128 18.42 8.70 23.12
CA ASN A 128 17.56 7.51 23.00
C ASN A 128 18.34 6.25 22.59
N LEU A 129 19.61 6.40 22.18
CA LEU A 129 20.48 5.29 21.77
C LEU A 129 21.36 4.82 22.93
N LYS A 130 21.61 3.51 22.97
CA LYS A 130 22.59 2.88 23.87
C LYS A 130 23.94 2.82 23.16
N GLY A 131 25.00 3.29 23.83
CA GLY A 131 26.38 3.24 23.34
C GLY A 131 27.04 4.60 23.23
N ASN A 132 28.03 4.72 22.33
CA ASN A 132 28.79 5.95 22.14
C ASN A 132 27.97 6.98 21.32
N ARG A 133 27.35 7.91 22.04
CA ARG A 133 26.44 8.93 21.50
C ARG A 133 27.13 9.91 20.55
N GLU A 134 28.37 10.29 20.83
CA GLU A 134 29.14 11.21 20.00
C GLU A 134 29.38 10.60 18.62
N LYS A 135 29.84 9.34 18.57
CA LYS A 135 30.00 8.61 17.31
C LYS A 135 28.70 8.51 16.51
N PHE A 136 27.57 8.24 17.17
CA PHE A 136 26.29 8.20 16.47
C PHE A 136 25.91 9.56 15.89
N ALA A 137 26.12 10.65 16.64
CA ALA A 137 25.85 11.99 16.15
C ALA A 137 26.71 12.32 14.92
N ASP A 138 28.01 12.06 14.99
CA ASP A 138 28.94 12.31 13.88
C ASP A 138 28.58 11.50 12.64
N THR A 139 28.25 10.22 12.81
CA THR A 139 27.82 9.34 11.72
C THR A 139 26.53 9.84 11.07
N ILE A 140 25.51 10.20 11.88
CA ILE A 140 24.24 10.72 11.37
C ILE A 140 24.46 11.99 10.55
N LEU A 141 25.26 12.93 11.07
CA LEU A 141 25.54 14.20 10.40
C LEU A 141 26.36 13.99 9.11
N THR A 142 27.30 13.04 9.11
CA THR A 142 28.10 12.70 7.93
C THR A 142 27.25 12.09 6.82
N PHE A 143 26.35 11.19 7.16
CA PHE A 143 25.50 10.51 6.19
C PHE A 143 24.27 11.33 5.75
N GLU A 144 23.94 12.42 6.43
CA GLU A 144 22.74 13.22 6.13
C GLU A 144 22.74 13.74 4.68
N LEU A 145 23.82 14.40 4.25
CA LEU A 145 23.93 14.92 2.90
C LEU A 145 23.99 13.80 1.85
N LEU A 146 24.69 12.70 2.17
CA LEU A 146 24.74 11.53 1.30
C LEU A 146 23.34 10.96 1.07
N LEU A 147 22.57 10.78 2.15
CA LEU A 147 21.21 10.27 2.10
C LEU A 147 20.33 11.16 1.23
N MET A 148 20.36 12.48 1.43
CA MET A 148 19.61 13.42 0.60
C MET A 148 19.97 13.30 -0.89
N SER A 149 21.26 13.17 -1.20
CA SER A 149 21.73 12.96 -2.56
C SER A 149 21.23 11.65 -3.15
N LYS A 150 21.28 10.54 -2.40
CA LYS A 150 20.79 9.22 -2.83
C LYS A 150 19.26 9.18 -3.01
N LEU A 151 18.53 10.00 -2.25
CA LEU A 151 17.10 10.25 -2.43
C LEU A 151 16.78 11.24 -3.55
N ARG A 152 17.78 11.70 -4.32
CA ARG A 152 17.64 12.70 -5.40
C ARG A 152 16.99 13.99 -4.91
N TYR A 153 17.16 14.33 -3.64
CA TYR A 153 16.51 15.46 -2.95
C TYR A 153 14.97 15.42 -3.00
N HIS A 154 14.36 14.25 -3.27
CA HIS A 154 12.92 14.04 -3.27
C HIS A 154 12.43 13.73 -1.85
N LEU A 155 12.47 14.75 -0.99
CA LEU A 155 12.21 14.59 0.45
C LEU A 155 10.72 14.54 0.81
N THR A 156 9.84 15.09 -0.01
CA THR A 156 8.40 15.02 0.26
C THR A 156 7.88 13.59 0.14
N VAL A 157 7.32 13.07 1.23
CA VAL A 157 6.66 11.76 1.28
C VAL A 157 5.18 11.94 1.58
N HIS A 158 4.33 11.33 0.76
CA HIS A 158 2.90 11.26 0.97
C HIS A 158 2.55 9.99 1.73
N ASN A 159 2.26 10.15 3.02
CA ASN A 159 1.93 9.05 3.92
C ASN A 159 0.47 8.56 3.76
N PRO A 160 0.20 7.24 3.80
CA PRO A 160 -1.16 6.69 3.68
C PRO A 160 -2.10 7.10 4.81
N PHE A 161 -1.58 7.39 6.01
CA PHE A 161 -2.38 7.82 7.17
C PHE A 161 -3.27 9.03 6.87
N ARG A 162 -2.73 10.01 6.13
CA ARG A 162 -3.50 11.21 5.75
C ARG A 162 -4.64 10.88 4.79
N ALA A 163 -4.42 9.93 3.88
CA ALA A 163 -5.45 9.53 2.92
C ALA A 163 -6.56 8.74 3.61
N MET A 164 -6.22 7.84 4.54
CA MET A 164 -7.19 7.13 5.38
C MET A 164 -8.07 8.11 6.17
N GLU A 165 -7.49 9.11 6.84
CA GLU A 165 -8.29 10.09 7.60
C GLU A 165 -9.23 10.88 6.69
N GLY A 166 -8.79 11.27 5.50
CA GLY A 166 -9.65 11.91 4.51
C GLY A 166 -10.83 11.01 4.08
N LEU A 167 -10.56 9.73 3.82
CA LEU A 167 -11.60 8.75 3.49
C LEU A 167 -12.56 8.50 4.67
N LEU A 168 -12.07 8.50 5.91
CA LEU A 168 -12.90 8.31 7.09
C LEU A 168 -13.87 9.49 7.29
N ILE A 169 -13.42 10.72 7.04
CA ILE A 169 -14.27 11.93 7.05
C ILE A 169 -15.31 11.84 5.93
N ASP A 170 -14.90 11.37 4.76
CA ASP A 170 -15.80 11.20 3.62
C ASP A 170 -16.91 10.18 3.90
N ILE A 171 -16.57 9.03 4.49
CA ILE A 171 -17.54 8.00 4.93
C ILE A 171 -18.52 8.59 5.94
N LYS A 172 -18.04 9.34 6.94
CA LYS A 172 -18.92 9.97 7.95
C LYS A 172 -19.92 10.96 7.36
N THR A 173 -19.60 11.59 6.23
CA THR A 173 -20.44 12.63 5.62
C THR A 173 -21.35 12.08 4.54
N ARG A 174 -20.86 11.16 3.70
CA ARG A 174 -21.56 10.65 2.52
C ARG A 174 -22.12 9.23 2.68
N PHE A 175 -21.68 8.45 3.66
CA PHE A 175 -22.12 7.06 3.88
C PHE A 175 -22.79 6.89 5.24
N LYS A 176 -24.01 7.42 5.38
CA LYS A 176 -24.79 7.43 6.63
C LYS A 176 -25.30 6.07 7.09
N GLU A 177 -25.21 5.04 6.26
CA GLU A 177 -25.56 3.66 6.59
C GLU A 177 -24.63 3.08 7.66
N LEU A 178 -23.41 3.61 7.77
CA LEU A 178 -22.47 3.22 8.80
C LEU A 178 -22.60 4.14 10.04
N GLU A 179 -23.23 3.61 11.10
CA GLU A 179 -23.47 4.37 12.34
C GLU A 179 -22.17 4.83 13.03
N ASN A 180 -21.13 3.98 13.06
CA ASN A 180 -19.87 4.30 13.72
C ASN A 180 -18.62 3.96 12.88
N PRO A 181 -18.22 4.85 11.95
CA PRO A 181 -17.02 4.67 11.13
C PRO A 181 -15.71 4.63 11.93
N GLU A 182 -15.70 5.09 13.18
CA GLU A 182 -14.49 5.10 14.02
C GLU A 182 -14.03 3.69 14.40
N ARG A 183 -14.94 2.70 14.40
CA ARG A 183 -14.59 1.29 14.61
C ARG A 183 -13.59 0.79 13.57
N LEU A 184 -13.60 1.38 12.37
CA LEU A 184 -12.69 0.99 11.29
C LEU A 184 -11.26 1.50 11.49
N ARG A 185 -11.07 2.59 12.25
CA ARG A 185 -9.77 3.29 12.34
C ARG A 185 -8.67 2.38 12.86
N LYS A 186 -8.89 1.67 13.97
CA LYS A 186 -7.87 0.83 14.60
C LYS A 186 -7.36 -0.27 13.66
N ASN A 187 -8.27 -1.05 13.08
CA ASN A 187 -7.93 -2.14 12.17
C ASN A 187 -7.31 -1.63 10.85
N ALA A 188 -7.77 -0.47 10.36
CA ALA A 188 -7.20 0.15 9.17
C ALA A 188 -5.76 0.67 9.41
N GLU A 189 -5.51 1.29 10.57
CA GLU A 189 -4.18 1.71 10.99
C GLU A 189 -3.22 0.52 11.13
N GLU A 190 -3.66 -0.56 11.78
CA GLU A 190 -2.88 -1.81 11.90
C GLU A 190 -2.59 -2.45 10.53
N TYR A 191 -3.50 -2.32 9.56
CA TYR A 191 -3.26 -2.76 8.19
C TYR A 191 -2.23 -1.88 7.47
N ILE A 192 -2.36 -0.56 7.58
CA ILE A 192 -1.40 0.39 6.97
C ILE A 192 0.00 0.18 7.56
N ASP A 193 0.11 -0.03 8.87
CA ASP A 193 1.38 -0.35 9.53
C ASP A 193 2.07 -1.60 8.96
N ARG A 194 1.29 -2.59 8.51
CA ARG A 194 1.81 -3.77 7.82
C ARG A 194 2.22 -3.44 6.37
N CYS A 195 1.43 -2.62 5.68
CA CYS A 195 1.79 -2.14 4.33
C CYS A 195 3.09 -1.32 4.32
N LEU A 196 3.35 -0.50 5.34
CA LEU A 196 4.61 0.26 5.44
C LEU A 196 5.85 -0.65 5.54
N LEU A 197 5.67 -1.87 6.06
CA LEU A 197 6.68 -2.92 6.13
C LEU A 197 6.75 -3.81 4.87
N SER A 198 6.02 -3.47 3.80
CA SER A 198 6.13 -4.13 2.50
C SER A 198 6.49 -3.14 1.39
N ASP A 199 6.88 -3.68 0.23
CA ASP A 199 7.25 -2.87 -0.93
C ASP A 199 6.05 -2.19 -1.61
N ILE A 200 4.82 -2.44 -1.12
CA ILE A 200 3.59 -1.85 -1.66
C ILE A 200 3.60 -0.32 -1.63
N VAL A 201 4.34 0.29 -0.69
CA VAL A 201 4.49 1.75 -0.59
C VAL A 201 5.26 2.39 -1.74
N LEU A 202 6.00 1.56 -2.50
CA LEU A 202 6.70 1.96 -3.71
C LEU A 202 5.94 1.59 -4.98
N ILE A 203 4.77 0.94 -4.88
CA ILE A 203 4.01 0.44 -6.04
C ILE A 203 2.63 1.13 -6.11
N LEU A 204 1.96 1.27 -4.97
CA LEU A 204 0.62 1.84 -4.88
C LEU A 204 0.65 3.27 -4.36
N SER A 205 -0.35 4.04 -4.78
CA SER A 205 -0.58 5.38 -4.24
C SER A 205 -1.03 5.32 -2.78
N PRO A 206 -0.72 6.34 -1.97
CA PRO A 206 -1.15 6.39 -0.57
C PRO A 206 -2.67 6.34 -0.41
N SER A 207 -3.42 6.88 -1.38
CA SER A 207 -4.89 6.79 -1.40
C SER A 207 -5.39 5.36 -1.62
N ARG A 208 -4.74 4.58 -2.49
CA ARG A 208 -5.08 3.15 -2.68
C ARG A 208 -4.77 2.36 -1.41
N ILE A 209 -3.61 2.59 -0.79
CA ILE A 209 -3.23 1.92 0.46
C ILE A 209 -4.22 2.28 1.59
N GLY A 210 -4.59 3.56 1.71
CA GLY A 210 -5.57 4.02 2.69
C GLY A 210 -6.95 3.40 2.49
N LEU A 211 -7.43 3.33 1.24
CA LEU A 211 -8.70 2.68 0.90
C LEU A 211 -8.66 1.18 1.19
N SER A 212 -7.59 0.49 0.82
CA SER A 212 -7.40 -0.94 1.14
C SER A 212 -7.43 -1.20 2.64
N GLY A 213 -6.84 -0.32 3.46
CA GLY A 213 -6.91 -0.43 4.92
C GLY A 213 -8.34 -0.31 5.45
N ILE A 214 -9.13 0.61 4.92
CA ILE A 214 -10.54 0.79 5.31
C ILE A 214 -11.38 -0.42 4.86
N LEU A 215 -11.24 -0.88 3.60
CA LEU A 215 -11.93 -2.06 3.08
C LEU A 215 -11.58 -3.33 3.87
N TYR A 216 -10.31 -3.52 4.19
CA TYR A 216 -9.86 -4.62 5.03
C TYR A 216 -10.51 -4.58 6.42
N SER A 217 -10.59 -3.39 7.02
CA SER A 217 -11.24 -3.22 8.31
C SER A 217 -12.74 -3.50 8.24
N ALA A 218 -13.42 -3.06 7.18
CA ALA A 218 -14.85 -3.29 7.03
C ALA A 218 -15.16 -4.79 6.85
N GLY A 219 -14.36 -5.50 6.06
CA GLY A 219 -14.47 -6.96 5.92
C GLY A 219 -14.29 -7.69 7.26
N LYS A 220 -13.39 -7.23 8.13
CA LYS A 220 -13.22 -7.77 9.48
C LYS A 220 -14.42 -7.53 10.39
N GLU A 221 -15.07 -6.39 10.26
CA GLU A 221 -16.26 -6.02 11.04
C GLU A 221 -17.57 -6.54 10.39
N GLY A 222 -17.49 -7.23 9.25
CA GLY A 222 -18.66 -7.74 8.52
C GLY A 222 -19.48 -6.67 7.80
N ILE A 223 -18.91 -5.50 7.53
CA ILE A 223 -19.57 -4.37 6.87
C ILE A 223 -19.31 -4.44 5.36
N ASN A 224 -20.37 -4.45 4.55
CA ASN A 224 -20.25 -4.30 3.11
C ASN A 224 -20.08 -2.81 2.75
N MET A 225 -18.99 -2.48 2.05
CA MET A 225 -18.70 -1.12 1.56
C MET A 225 -18.68 -1.02 0.03
N ASP A 226 -19.20 -2.01 -0.68
CA ASP A 226 -19.21 -2.02 -2.16
C ASP A 226 -19.96 -0.81 -2.69
N ARG A 227 -21.12 -0.50 -2.09
CA ARG A 227 -21.93 0.66 -2.43
C ARG A 227 -21.19 1.98 -2.25
N TYR A 228 -20.40 2.11 -1.18
CA TYR A 228 -19.56 3.28 -0.97
C TYR A 228 -18.50 3.42 -2.08
N VAL A 229 -17.85 2.32 -2.47
CA VAL A 229 -16.83 2.35 -3.52
C VAL A 229 -17.44 2.68 -4.88
N THR A 230 -18.52 2.00 -5.27
CA THR A 230 -19.10 2.11 -6.62
C THR A 230 -19.94 3.38 -6.80
N GLU A 231 -20.81 3.71 -5.83
CA GLU A 231 -21.77 4.80 -5.99
C GLU A 231 -21.26 6.14 -5.47
N VAL A 232 -20.42 6.15 -4.43
CA VAL A 232 -20.00 7.38 -3.73
C VAL A 232 -18.58 7.81 -4.09
N LEU A 233 -17.63 6.87 -4.11
CA LEU A 233 -16.23 7.18 -4.37
C LEU A 233 -15.91 7.30 -5.87
N MET A 234 -16.56 6.47 -6.69
CA MET A 234 -16.37 6.44 -8.15
C MET A 234 -17.45 7.23 -8.91
N THR A 235 -18.22 8.09 -8.23
CA THR A 235 -19.21 8.96 -8.88
C THR A 235 -18.54 9.80 -9.99
N GLY A 236 -18.98 9.66 -11.24
CA GLY A 236 -18.41 10.36 -12.40
C GLY A 236 -17.21 9.65 -13.07
N LEU A 237 -16.85 8.44 -12.64
CA LEU A 237 -15.83 7.57 -13.26
C LEU A 237 -16.45 6.29 -13.83
N GLU A 238 -17.59 6.44 -14.51
CA GLU A 238 -18.40 5.33 -15.03
C GLU A 238 -17.62 4.43 -16.01
N ASP A 239 -16.73 5.02 -16.81
CA ASP A 239 -15.88 4.27 -17.74
C ASP A 239 -14.89 3.34 -17.01
N VAL A 240 -14.38 3.77 -15.85
CA VAL A 240 -13.47 2.95 -15.03
C VAL A 240 -14.23 1.83 -14.33
N LEU A 241 -15.45 2.10 -13.86
CA LEU A 241 -16.32 1.08 -13.27
C LEU A 241 -16.66 -0.04 -14.27
N ARG A 242 -16.92 0.31 -15.54
CA ARG A 242 -17.17 -0.68 -16.62
C ARG A 242 -15.97 -1.58 -16.90
N CYS A 243 -14.76 -1.07 -16.73
CA CYS A 243 -13.53 -1.86 -16.87
C CYS A 243 -13.27 -2.78 -15.67
N ILE A 244 -13.65 -2.35 -14.45
CA ILE A 244 -13.42 -3.12 -13.21
C ILE A 244 -14.50 -4.18 -13.00
N TYR A 245 -15.75 -3.85 -13.30
CA TYR A 245 -16.89 -4.77 -13.28
C TYR A 245 -17.42 -4.92 -14.71
N PRO A 246 -16.74 -5.70 -15.58
CA PRO A 246 -17.32 -6.07 -16.85
C PRO A 246 -18.63 -6.81 -16.55
N ALA A 247 -19.74 -6.31 -17.10
CA ALA A 247 -21.09 -6.71 -16.72
C ALA A 247 -21.30 -8.23 -16.67
N GLU A 248 -21.27 -8.83 -15.48
CA GLU A 248 -21.89 -10.13 -15.21
C GLU A 248 -23.39 -9.93 -14.97
N LYS A 249 -24.12 -9.56 -16.02
CA LYS A 249 -25.58 -9.72 -16.09
C LYS A 249 -25.99 -10.05 -17.51
N ASN A 250 -25.76 -11.30 -17.90
CA ASN A 250 -26.53 -11.99 -18.94
C ASN A 250 -26.79 -13.41 -18.46
N GLN A 251 -27.81 -13.58 -17.63
CA GLN A 251 -28.71 -14.74 -17.57
C GLN A 251 -29.57 -14.62 -16.31
N THR A 252 -30.67 -13.85 -16.42
CA THR A 252 -31.93 -14.13 -15.72
C THR A 252 -32.99 -13.19 -16.27
N HIS A 253 -33.93 -13.77 -17.03
CA HIS A 253 -35.23 -13.22 -17.44
C HIS A 253 -35.29 -12.11 -18.50
N ALA A 254 -35.35 -12.53 -19.76
CA ALA A 254 -36.31 -12.07 -20.76
C ALA A 254 -36.33 -13.20 -21.82
N GLU A 255 -37.37 -14.01 -21.92
CA GLU A 255 -38.46 -13.75 -22.88
C GLU A 255 -39.81 -14.18 -22.31
N THR A 256 -40.69 -13.21 -22.10
CA THR A 256 -42.15 -13.40 -22.08
C THR A 256 -42.79 -12.18 -22.74
N GLY A 257 -43.24 -12.36 -23.98
CA GLY A 257 -44.27 -11.56 -24.68
C GLY A 257 -43.89 -10.16 -25.17
N GLN A 258 -44.38 -9.61 -26.28
CA GLN A 258 -45.36 -10.04 -27.30
C GLN A 258 -45.29 -9.09 -28.53
N GLY A 259 -45.23 -9.67 -29.74
CA GLY A 259 -45.81 -9.26 -31.05
C GLY A 259 -45.42 -7.95 -31.74
N PRO A 260 -45.87 -7.70 -33.00
CA PRO A 260 -46.53 -8.60 -33.97
C PRO A 260 -45.85 -8.60 -35.38
N GLU A 261 -46.09 -9.61 -36.23
CA GLU A 261 -46.38 -9.45 -37.68
C GLU A 261 -46.57 -10.78 -38.47
N GLN A 262 -47.71 -10.82 -39.19
CA GLN A 262 -47.99 -11.39 -40.53
C GLN A 262 -47.99 -12.92 -40.83
N ARG A 263 -49.23 -13.41 -41.07
CA ARG A 263 -49.75 -14.35 -42.10
C ARG A 263 -48.82 -15.46 -42.67
N ALA A 264 -49.23 -16.73 -42.49
CA ALA A 264 -49.80 -17.61 -43.54
C ALA A 264 -50.02 -19.07 -43.08
N GLY A 265 -51.21 -19.63 -43.36
CA GLY A 265 -51.39 -21.00 -43.88
C GLY A 265 -51.68 -22.19 -42.93
N GLY A 266 -52.87 -22.80 -43.11
CA GLY A 266 -53.16 -24.27 -42.98
C GLY A 266 -53.60 -24.80 -41.61
N THR A 267 -54.88 -25.21 -41.42
CA THR A 267 -55.41 -26.61 -41.39
C THR A 267 -54.86 -27.44 -40.21
N ASP A 268 -55.60 -28.13 -39.34
CA ASP A 268 -56.98 -28.65 -39.28
C ASP A 268 -57.27 -29.08 -37.80
N SER A 269 -58.56 -29.23 -37.45
CA SER A 269 -59.18 -30.21 -36.49
C SER A 269 -58.44 -30.60 -35.18
N GLU A 270 -59.04 -30.67 -33.98
CA GLU A 270 -60.26 -31.39 -33.61
C GLU A 270 -60.51 -31.27 -32.08
N LYS A 271 -61.79 -31.17 -31.67
CA LYS A 271 -62.46 -31.74 -30.47
C LYS A 271 -61.84 -31.59 -29.07
N ALA A 272 -62.56 -30.93 -28.14
CA ALA A 272 -63.45 -31.53 -27.11
C ALA A 272 -62.67 -32.15 -25.93
N GLY A 273 -63.00 -31.95 -24.65
CA GLY A 273 -64.12 -31.31 -23.98
C GLY A 273 -63.94 -31.51 -22.46
N GLU A 274 -64.84 -30.91 -21.68
CA GLU A 274 -65.16 -31.23 -20.28
C GLU A 274 -64.08 -31.00 -19.19
N MET A 275 -64.38 -30.86 -17.91
CA MET A 275 -65.47 -30.28 -17.13
C MET A 275 -64.96 -30.39 -15.67
N SER A 276 -65.48 -29.53 -14.78
CA SER A 276 -65.52 -29.71 -13.30
C SER A 276 -64.40 -29.10 -12.44
N GLN A 277 -64.80 -28.01 -11.77
CA GLN A 277 -64.40 -27.55 -10.43
C GLN A 277 -64.77 -28.57 -9.31
N PRO A 278 -64.71 -28.26 -7.99
CA PRO A 278 -63.78 -27.46 -7.16
C PRO A 278 -63.38 -28.19 -5.84
N GLY A 279 -62.60 -27.50 -4.98
CA GLY A 279 -62.47 -27.77 -3.55
C GLY A 279 -61.03 -28.11 -3.15
N GLU A 280 -60.51 -27.80 -1.98
CA GLU A 280 -61.01 -27.14 -0.77
C GLU A 280 -59.78 -26.97 0.16
N GLN A 281 -59.88 -26.05 1.12
CA GLN A 281 -59.25 -26.09 2.46
C GLN A 281 -57.72 -25.89 2.66
N PHE A 282 -57.41 -24.72 3.23
CA PHE A 282 -56.80 -24.52 4.56
C PHE A 282 -55.81 -25.56 5.13
N ARG A 283 -54.58 -25.10 5.41
CA ARG A 283 -53.92 -25.04 6.75
C ARG A 283 -52.53 -24.41 6.58
N GLN A 284 -52.29 -23.29 7.27
CA GLN A 284 -51.34 -23.13 8.40
C GLN A 284 -49.89 -23.41 8.03
#